data_AF-A0A970TLD7-F1
#
_entry.id   AF-A0A970TLD7-F1
#
_cell.length_a   1.000
_cell.length_b   1.000
_cell.length_c   1.000
_cell.angle_alpha   90.00
_cell.angle_beta   90.00
_cell.angle_gamma   90.00
#
_symmetry.space_group_name_H-M   'P 1'
#
loop_
_entity.id
_entity.type
_entity.pdbx_description
1 polymer ?
#
loop_
_entity_poly.entity_id
_entity_poly.type
_entity_poly.pdbx_seq_one_letter_code
_entity_poly.pdbx_strand_id
1 'polypeptide(L)' 'FNTGSVGNSLGLTSIQYVIMQGEENDASAPLDFTLVNLPYDRDAAVEETRQQKGLRHPEIFIAEIMTGKYARHLVGGM' A
#
# COMPACT_ATOMS: atom_id res chain seq x y z
N PHE A 1 6.73 15.44 1.19
CA PHE A 1 7.37 14.12 1.30
C PHE A 1 6.29 13.05 1.24
N ASN A 2 6.54 11.92 0.58
CA ASN A 2 5.57 10.82 0.44
C ASN A 2 6.29 9.53 0.81
N THR A 3 5.67 8.72 1.68
CA THR A 3 6.23 7.48 2.20
C THR A 3 5.80 6.23 1.42
N GLY A 4 5.01 6.40 0.37
CA GLY A 4 4.30 5.31 -0.29
C GLY A 4 3.05 4.87 0.47
N SER A 5 2.55 3.69 0.13
CA SER A 5 1.37 3.08 0.73
C SER A 5 1.67 1.68 1.24
N VAL A 6 1.28 1.39 2.47
CA VAL A 6 1.41 0.05 3.06
C VAL A 6 0.32 -0.89 2.50
N GLY A 7 -0.93 -0.42 2.39
CA GLY A 7 -2.08 -1.27 2.13
C GLY A 7 -2.63 -1.23 0.70
N ASN A 8 -2.29 -0.21 -0.09
CA ASN A 8 -2.76 -0.09 -1.47
C ASN A 8 -1.76 0.73 -2.29
N SER A 9 -0.63 0.10 -2.64
CA SER A 9 0.39 0.73 -3.47
C SER A 9 0.05 0.58 -4.94
N LEU A 10 0.13 1.68 -5.68
CA LEU A 10 -0.11 1.72 -7.12
C LEU A 10 1.23 1.71 -7.87
N GLY A 11 1.26 1.00 -9.00
CA GLY A 11 2.45 0.77 -9.83
C GLY A 11 3.31 -0.40 -9.37
N LEU A 12 3.57 -0.51 -8.06
CA LEU A 12 4.30 -1.63 -7.46
C LEU A 12 3.50 -2.21 -6.29
N THR A 13 2.96 -3.40 -6.47
CA THR A 13 2.14 -4.11 -5.47
C THR A 13 3.00 -4.71 -4.35
N SER A 14 3.67 -3.85 -3.61
CA SER A 14 4.47 -4.17 -2.42
C SER A 14 4.06 -3.21 -1.30
N ILE A 15 4.38 -3.58 -0.07
CA ILE A 15 4.31 -2.64 1.05
C ILE A 15 5.38 -1.56 0.80
N GLN A 16 5.00 -0.29 0.98
CA GLN A 16 5.92 0.85 0.89
C GLN A 16 5.84 1.68 2.17
N TYR A 17 7.01 2.00 2.74
CA TYR A 17 7.13 2.89 3.88
C TYR A 17 8.54 3.49 3.92
N VAL A 18 8.78 4.39 4.87
CA VAL A 18 10.10 4.99 5.08
C VAL A 18 10.54 4.83 6.51
N ILE A 19 11.81 4.47 6.68
CA ILE A 19 12.52 4.57 7.96
C ILE A 19 13.27 5.90 7.93
N MET A 20 12.97 6.77 8.90
CA MET A 20 13.67 8.04 9.09
C MET A 20 14.59 7.93 10.30
N GLN A 21 15.84 8.36 10.15
CA GLN A 21 16.85 8.30 11.20
C GLN A 21 17.54 9.66 11.31
N GLY A 22 17.70 10.14 12.54
CA GLY A 22 18.35 11.41 12.84
C GLY A 22 18.33 11.66 14.35
N GLU A 23 18.98 12.75 14.77
CA GLU A 23 19.09 13.13 16.17
C GLU A 23 18.13 14.30 16.46
N GLU A 24 17.09 14.07 17.26
CA GLU A 24 16.03 15.06 17.54
C GLU A 24 16.57 16.39 18.13
N ASN A 25 17.66 16.32 18.88
CA ASN A 25 18.25 17.46 19.59
C ASN A 25 19.54 17.99 18.97
N ASP A 26 19.93 17.51 17.78
CA ASP A 26 21.09 18.01 17.05
C ASP A 26 20.69 18.39 15.63
N ALA A 27 20.45 19.67 15.42
CA ALA A 27 20.08 20.22 14.11
C ALA A 27 21.22 20.11 13.06
N SER A 28 22.44 19.77 13.48
CA SER A 28 23.57 19.52 12.57
C SER A 28 23.74 18.05 12.21
N ALA A 29 23.05 17.13 12.91
CA ALA A 29 23.09 15.72 12.60
C ALA A 29 22.42 15.44 11.25
N PRO A 30 22.93 14.46 10.48
CA PRO A 30 22.29 14.04 9.25
C PRO A 30 20.88 13.49 9.51
N LEU A 31 19.95 13.80 8.60
CA LEU A 31 18.62 13.20 8.56
C LEU A 31 18.54 12.24 7.39
N ASP A 32 18.60 10.94 7.69
CA ASP A 32 18.61 9.86 6.71
C ASP A 32 17.20 9.32 6.47
N PHE A 33 16.92 8.99 5.21
CA PHE A 33 15.65 8.42 4.76
C PHE A 33 15.92 7.13 3.99
N THR A 34 15.43 6.01 4.51
CA THR A 34 15.46 4.72 3.81
C THR A 34 14.06 4.36 3.32
N LEU A 35 13.86 4.42 2.00
CA LEU A 35 12.62 3.96 1.37
C LEU A 35 12.64 2.44 1.26
N VAL A 36 11.61 1.78 1.82
CA VAL A 36 11.54 0.32 1.89
C VAL A 36 10.38 -0.18 1.03
N ASN A 37 10.67 -1.18 0.20
CA ASN A 37 9.68 -1.98 -0.52
C ASN A 37 9.76 -3.42 -0.02
N LEU A 38 8.65 -3.94 0.51
CA LEU A 38 8.60 -5.29 1.06
C LEU A 38 7.50 -6.12 0.35
N PRO A 39 7.81 -7.34 -0.14
CA PRO A 39 6.78 -8.23 -0.65
C PRO A 39 5.86 -8.68 0.49
N TYR A 40 4.61 -8.98 0.15
CA TYR A 40 3.64 -9.57 1.07
C TYR A 40 2.81 -10.62 0.35
N ASP A 41 2.13 -11.47 1.12
CA ASP A 41 1.24 -12.48 0.58
C ASP A 41 -0.06 -11.80 0.11
N ARG A 42 -0.10 -11.50 -1.19
CA ARG A 42 -1.26 -10.86 -1.83
C ARG A 42 -2.45 -11.79 -1.89
N ASP A 43 -2.23 -13.09 -2.07
CA ASP A 43 -3.31 -14.07 -2.17
C ASP A 43 -3.99 -14.22 -0.81
N ALA A 44 -3.23 -14.23 0.29
CA ALA A 44 -3.79 -14.18 1.64
C ALA A 44 -4.64 -12.91 1.87
N ALA A 45 -4.18 -11.74 1.42
CA ALA A 45 -4.93 -10.49 1.53
C ALA A 45 -6.23 -10.51 0.68
N VAL A 46 -6.20 -11.15 -0.50
CA VAL A 46 -7.39 -11.38 -1.32
C VAL A 46 -8.39 -12.29 -0.60
N GLU A 47 -7.92 -13.39 -0.01
CA GLU A 47 -8.78 -14.31 0.74
C GLU A 47 -9.40 -13.65 1.97
N GLU A 48 -8.61 -12.87 2.72
CA GLU A 48 -9.11 -12.07 3.85
C GLU A 48 -10.21 -11.11 3.37
N THR A 49 -9.95 -10.37 2.28
CA THR A 49 -10.91 -9.42 1.71
C THR A 49 -12.23 -10.11 1.33
N ARG A 50 -12.17 -11.31 0.74
CA ARG A 50 -13.36 -12.10 0.38
C ARG A 50 -14.19 -12.53 1.60
N GLN A 51 -13.55 -12.65 2.77
CA GLN A 51 -14.21 -13.04 4.02
C GLN A 51 -14.84 -11.86 4.77
N GLN A 52 -14.51 -10.61 4.41
CA GLN A 52 -15.04 -9.41 5.06
C GLN A 52 -16.50 -9.13 4.64
N LYS A 53 -17.46 -9.54 5.48
CA LYS A 53 -18.89 -9.29 5.25
C LYS A 53 -19.19 -7.78 5.32
N GLY A 54 -19.87 -7.26 4.31
CA GLY A 54 -20.29 -5.86 4.26
C GLY A 54 -19.19 -4.89 3.81
N LEU A 55 -18.02 -5.39 3.42
CA LEU A 55 -17.02 -4.55 2.77
C LEU A 55 -17.58 -4.00 1.46
N ARG A 56 -17.46 -2.69 1.27
CA ARG A 56 -17.96 -2.02 0.08
C ARG A 56 -16.94 -2.18 -1.05
N HIS A 57 -17.37 -2.74 -2.17
CA HIS A 57 -16.56 -2.95 -3.37
C HIS A 57 -15.25 -3.75 -3.17
N PRO A 58 -15.28 -4.94 -2.54
CA PRO A 58 -14.09 -5.78 -2.33
C PRO A 58 -13.37 -6.13 -3.64
N GLU A 59 -14.11 -6.26 -4.74
CA GLU A 59 -13.59 -6.54 -6.08
C GLU A 59 -12.63 -5.46 -6.60
N ILE A 60 -12.86 -4.20 -6.25
CA ILE A 60 -11.98 -3.09 -6.62
C ILE A 60 -10.67 -3.21 -5.87
N PHE A 61 -10.74 -3.39 -4.54
CA PHE A 61 -9.55 -3.53 -3.71
C PHE A 61 -8.70 -4.72 -4.16
N ILE A 62 -9.32 -5.87 -4.41
CA ILE A 62 -8.67 -7.07 -4.94
C ILE A 62 -7.97 -6.76 -6.27
N ALA A 63 -8.66 -6.09 -7.21
CA ALA A 63 -8.06 -5.73 -8.49
C ALA A 63 -6.85 -4.79 -8.32
N GLU A 64 -6.94 -3.82 -7.41
CA GLU A 64 -5.86 -2.86 -7.15
C GLU A 64 -4.64 -3.53 -6.55
N ILE A 65 -4.79 -4.37 -5.50
CA ILE A 65 -3.65 -5.03 -4.87
C ILE A 65 -3.00 -6.09 -5.75
N MET A 66 -3.74 -6.67 -6.70
CA MET A 66 -3.20 -7.67 -7.63
C MET A 66 -2.49 -7.04 -8.84
N THR A 67 -2.95 -5.87 -9.28
CA THR A 67 -2.46 -5.25 -10.53
C THR A 67 -1.63 -4.00 -10.32
N GLY A 68 -1.72 -3.36 -9.15
CA GLY A 68 -1.16 -2.04 -8.87
C GLY A 68 -1.82 -0.93 -9.68
N LYS A 69 -2.96 -1.19 -10.32
CA LYS A 69 -3.68 -0.21 -11.15
C LYS A 69 -4.97 0.15 -10.47
N TYR A 70 -5.23 1.44 -10.40
CA TYR A 70 -6.45 1.98 -9.82
C TYR A 70 -7.69 1.49 -10.60
N ALA A 71 -8.64 0.86 -9.91
CA ALA A 71 -9.74 0.13 -10.55
C ALA A 71 -11.03 0.98 -10.68
N ARG A 72 -10.88 2.24 -11.10
CA ARG A 72 -11.96 3.25 -11.20
C ARG A 72 -13.14 2.86 -12.11
N HIS A 73 -12.99 1.87 -12.99
CA HIS A 73 -14.00 1.55 -14.03
C HIS A 73 -14.83 0.30 -13.73
N LEU A 74 -14.58 -0.39 -12.62
CA LEU A 74 -15.39 -1.57 -12.24
C LEU A 74 -16.76 -1.21 -11.64
N VAL A 75 -17.01 0.07 -11.32
CA VAL A 75 -18.23 0.53 -10.63
C VAL A 75 -19.33 1.03 -11.58
N GLY A 76 -19.06 1.15 -12.89
CA GLY A 76 -19.97 1.80 -13.85
C GLY A 76 -20.67 0.87 -14.84
N GLY A 77 -20.60 -0.45 -14.66
CA GLY A 77 -21.00 -1.45 -15.66
C GLY A 77 -22.08 -2.45 -15.22
N MET A 78 -23.05 -2.01 -14.40
CA MET A 78 -24.29 -2.75 -14.13
C MET A 78 -25.49 -1.84 -14.32
#